data_AF-A0A1I5AGW8-F1
#
_entry.id   AF-A0A1I5AGW8-F1
#
_cell.length_a   1.000
_cell.length_b   1.000
_cell.length_c   1.000
_cell.angle_alpha   90.00
_cell.angle_beta   90.00
_cell.angle_gamma   90.00
#
_symmetry.space_group_name_H-M   'P 1'
#
loop_
_entity.id
_entity.type
_entity.pdbx_description
1 polymer ?
#
loop_
_entity_poly.entity_id
_entity_poly.type
_entity_poly.pdbx_seq_one_letter_code
_entity_poly.pdbx_strand_id
1 'polypeptide(L)'
;MVAPDSIINGERWVERYDRLLQASGLDREAILAQSLQAPAQDRRALFSLAQCLEQPELLVQQIRHDYPDANDHKAVRTYASVLQQDLALSVLAPLTLRLFRYGEAPVANPARIFLAPIEEAGQTVSRWFQAPGQPLASEQAFLQGMAAQTEAWYPVFRQQLGVSPGAYWSSIGLGLGAPFSAVWNLADPASVCDLAQQWLEGFRNDANRFVDWIPAVFGGQKTAIPQRKGCCLKYLLPEGGYCGTCGVYRKERMAALNRPDHCQAPDQWQPAR
;
A
#
# COMPACT_ATOMS: atom_id res chain seq x y z
N MET A 1 -32.65 -18.73 3.31
CA MET A 1 -31.95 -19.98 2.90
C MET A 1 -30.62 -19.57 2.31
N VAL A 2 -29.54 -19.84 3.03
CA VAL A 2 -28.16 -19.50 2.65
C VAL A 2 -27.67 -20.59 1.71
N ALA A 3 -27.21 -20.19 0.51
CA ALA A 3 -26.62 -21.12 -0.44
C ALA A 3 -25.19 -21.47 0.01
N PRO A 4 -24.73 -22.72 -0.16
CA PRO A 4 -23.41 -23.14 0.30
C PRO A 4 -22.31 -22.60 -0.63
N ASP A 5 -21.31 -21.96 -0.02
CA ASP A 5 -20.10 -21.51 -0.70
C ASP A 5 -19.37 -22.69 -1.34
N SER A 6 -19.15 -22.64 -2.65
CA SER A 6 -18.44 -23.69 -3.38
C SER A 6 -16.93 -23.59 -3.12
N ILE A 7 -16.50 -24.37 -2.14
CA ILE A 7 -15.13 -24.69 -1.78
C ILE A 7 -14.46 -25.46 -2.92
N ILE A 8 -13.53 -24.83 -3.62
CA ILE A 8 -12.45 -25.56 -4.29
C ILE A 8 -11.17 -25.08 -3.61
N ASN A 9 -10.81 -25.82 -2.55
CA ASN A 9 -9.81 -25.64 -1.49
C ASN A 9 -10.11 -24.77 -0.24
N GLY A 10 -11.23 -24.05 -0.16
CA GLY A 10 -12.03 -23.79 1.06
C GLY A 10 -11.41 -23.14 2.30
N GLU A 11 -10.10 -22.93 2.32
CA GLU A 11 -9.37 -22.33 3.43
C GLU A 11 -9.38 -20.81 3.27
N ARG A 12 -9.73 -20.11 4.36
CA ARG A 12 -9.77 -18.64 4.39
C ARG A 12 -8.37 -18.05 4.34
N TRP A 13 -8.21 -16.86 3.79
CA TRP A 13 -6.93 -16.16 3.76
C TRP A 13 -6.33 -15.95 5.15
N VAL A 14 -7.18 -15.70 6.15
CA VAL A 14 -6.76 -15.57 7.55
C VAL A 14 -6.11 -16.87 8.08
N GLU A 15 -6.65 -18.03 7.72
CA GLU A 15 -6.13 -19.34 8.15
C GLU A 15 -4.79 -19.65 7.46
N ARG A 16 -4.72 -19.35 6.16
CA ARG A 16 -3.47 -19.48 5.37
C ARG A 16 -2.36 -18.60 5.93
N TYR A 17 -2.69 -17.37 6.31
CA TYR A 17 -1.75 -16.45 6.93
C TYR A 17 -1.34 -16.89 8.34
N ASP A 18 -2.29 -17.38 9.14
CA ASP A 18 -1.97 -17.92 10.47
C ASP A 18 -0.99 -19.08 10.38
N ARG A 19 -1.19 -20.02 9.44
CA ARG A 19 -0.24 -21.10 9.17
C ARG A 19 1.16 -20.60 8.78
N LEU A 20 1.24 -19.56 7.94
CA LEU A 20 2.51 -18.93 7.57
C LEU A 20 3.24 -18.40 8.82
N LEU A 21 2.51 -17.74 9.73
CA LEU A 21 3.09 -17.18 10.96
C LEU A 21 3.51 -18.28 11.93
N GLN A 22 2.67 -19.29 12.15
CA GLN A 22 2.97 -20.43 13.01
C GLN A 22 4.22 -21.19 12.57
N ALA A 23 4.43 -21.35 11.25
CA ALA A 23 5.63 -21.98 10.71
C ALA A 23 6.93 -21.25 11.11
N SER A 24 6.84 -19.96 11.44
CA SER A 24 7.95 -19.12 11.92
C SER A 24 7.87 -18.82 13.42
N GLY A 25 6.97 -19.47 14.17
CA GLY A 25 6.77 -19.25 15.60
C GLY A 25 6.23 -17.86 15.97
N LEU A 26 5.58 -17.17 15.03
CA LEU A 26 5.06 -15.81 15.22
C LEU A 26 3.61 -15.84 15.71
N ASP A 27 3.27 -14.95 16.62
CA ASP A 27 1.89 -14.75 17.10
C ASP A 27 1.16 -13.72 16.23
N ARG A 28 0.03 -14.15 15.63
CA ARG A 28 -0.74 -13.32 14.70
C ARG A 28 -1.29 -12.05 15.36
N GLU A 29 -1.82 -12.17 16.57
CA GLU A 29 -2.42 -11.03 17.27
C GLU A 29 -1.36 -9.98 17.63
N ALA A 30 -0.19 -10.39 18.11
CA ALA A 30 0.91 -9.49 18.43
C ALA A 30 1.41 -8.73 17.18
N ILE A 31 1.67 -9.45 16.08
CA ILE A 31 2.15 -8.86 14.81
C ILE A 31 1.16 -7.83 14.27
N LEU A 32 -0.12 -8.20 14.17
CA LEU A 32 -1.14 -7.34 13.58
C LEU A 32 -1.57 -6.21 14.52
N ALA A 33 -1.52 -6.42 15.84
CA ALA A 33 -1.77 -5.34 16.81
C ALA A 33 -0.73 -4.24 16.73
N GLN A 34 0.55 -4.60 16.65
CA GLN A 34 1.63 -3.63 16.50
C GLN A 34 1.50 -2.85 15.19
N SER A 35 1.15 -3.53 14.11
CA SER A 35 1.00 -2.93 12.78
C SER A 35 -0.23 -2.03 12.62
N LEU A 36 -1.26 -2.24 13.45
CA LEU A 36 -2.50 -1.45 13.45
C LEU A 36 -2.45 -0.22 14.35
N GLN A 37 -1.34 0.07 15.04
CA GLN A 37 -1.21 1.26 15.88
C GLN A 37 -1.20 2.54 15.03
N ALA A 38 -2.39 2.99 14.61
CA ALA A 38 -2.64 4.34 14.14
C ALA A 38 -3.37 5.10 15.25
N PRO A 39 -2.93 6.30 15.65
CA PRO A 39 -3.63 7.08 16.64
C PRO A 39 -4.99 7.49 16.06
N ALA A 40 -6.07 7.16 16.77
CA ALA A 40 -7.38 7.75 16.53
C ALA A 40 -7.28 9.23 16.88
N GLN A 41 -7.01 10.07 15.89
CA GLN A 41 -7.03 11.51 16.06
C GLN A 41 -8.36 12.04 15.53
N ASP A 42 -8.99 12.91 16.31
CA ASP A 42 -10.05 13.78 15.80
C ASP A 42 -9.41 14.73 14.79
N ARG A 43 -9.54 14.41 13.51
CA ARG A 43 -8.96 15.18 12.42
C ARG A 43 -10.04 15.93 11.68
N ARG A 44 -9.75 17.19 11.39
CA ARG A 44 -10.63 18.02 10.57
C ARG A 44 -10.64 17.47 9.15
N ALA A 45 -11.82 17.14 8.64
CA ALA A 45 -12.02 16.77 7.24
C ALA A 45 -12.11 18.02 6.35
N LEU A 46 -11.43 18.00 5.20
CA LEU A 46 -11.61 18.97 4.11
C LEU A 46 -12.64 18.46 3.10
N PHE A 47 -12.28 17.41 2.36
CA PHE A 47 -13.08 16.79 1.32
C PHE A 47 -13.10 15.28 1.50
N SER A 48 -14.22 14.65 1.17
CA SER A 48 -14.27 13.20 1.02
C SER A 48 -13.60 12.75 -0.27
N LEU A 49 -13.12 11.50 -0.32
CA LEU A 49 -12.62 10.90 -1.55
C LEU A 49 -13.72 10.86 -2.61
N ALA A 50 -14.98 10.61 -2.24
CA ALA A 50 -16.12 10.68 -3.16
C ALA A 50 -16.22 12.05 -3.87
N GLN A 51 -16.11 13.15 -3.11
CA GLN A 51 -16.10 14.50 -3.68
C GLN A 51 -14.89 14.71 -4.61
N CYS A 52 -13.70 14.26 -4.22
CA CYS A 52 -12.51 14.35 -5.07
C CYS A 52 -12.59 13.48 -6.33
N LEU A 53 -13.36 12.38 -6.31
CA LEU A 53 -13.57 11.53 -7.48
C LEU A 53 -14.60 12.14 -8.44
N GLU A 54 -15.63 12.79 -7.90
CA GLU A 54 -16.65 13.49 -8.68
C GLU A 54 -16.13 14.82 -9.26
N GLN A 55 -15.31 15.54 -8.51
CA GLN A 55 -14.75 16.85 -8.87
C GLN A 55 -13.23 16.89 -8.59
N PRO A 56 -12.39 16.31 -9.48
CA PRO A 56 -10.95 16.17 -9.24
C PRO A 56 -10.20 17.50 -9.13
N GLU A 57 -10.78 18.58 -9.64
CA GLU A 57 -10.29 19.94 -9.48
C GLU A 57 -10.17 20.36 -8.01
N LEU A 58 -11.01 19.82 -7.12
CA LEU A 58 -10.91 20.05 -5.67
C LEU A 58 -9.53 19.61 -5.15
N LEU A 59 -9.08 18.42 -5.56
CA LEU A 59 -7.79 17.90 -5.15
C LEU A 59 -6.64 18.69 -5.79
N VAL A 60 -6.78 19.12 -7.05
CA VAL A 60 -5.78 19.96 -7.73
C VAL A 60 -5.63 21.32 -7.05
N GLN A 61 -6.75 21.97 -6.70
CA GLN A 61 -6.74 23.24 -5.99
C GLN A 61 -6.12 23.09 -4.61
N GLN A 62 -6.47 22.02 -3.88
CA GLN A 62 -5.91 21.73 -2.58
C GLN A 62 -4.39 21.48 -2.67
N ILE A 63 -3.92 20.71 -3.66
CA ILE A 63 -2.48 20.52 -3.91
C ILE A 63 -1.77 21.86 -4.12
N ARG A 64 -2.33 22.75 -4.95
CA ARG A 64 -1.72 24.07 -5.21
C ARG A 64 -1.73 24.99 -3.99
N HIS A 65 -2.74 24.87 -3.15
CA HIS A 65 -2.82 25.61 -1.90
C HIS A 65 -1.77 25.11 -0.89
N ASP A 66 -1.65 23.80 -0.76
CA ASP A 66 -0.78 23.12 0.20
C ASP A 66 0.71 23.18 -0.18
N TYR A 67 1.00 23.19 -1.48
CA TYR A 67 2.35 23.12 -2.03
C TYR A 67 2.55 24.29 -3.01
N PRO A 68 3.08 25.44 -2.56
CA PRO A 68 3.28 26.63 -3.40
C PRO A 68 4.23 26.43 -4.58
N ASP A 69 5.02 25.35 -4.59
CA ASP A 69 5.88 24.94 -5.69
C ASP A 69 5.15 24.09 -6.75
N ALA A 70 3.89 23.70 -6.53
CA ALA A 70 3.04 22.96 -7.47
C ALA A 70 2.48 23.83 -8.63
N ASN A 71 3.37 24.59 -9.27
CA ASN A 71 3.03 25.63 -10.25
C ASN A 71 2.73 25.11 -11.66
N ASP A 72 3.10 23.86 -11.95
CA ASP A 72 2.88 23.23 -13.25
C ASP A 72 2.15 21.87 -13.13
N HIS A 73 1.72 21.33 -14.28
CA HIS A 73 1.03 20.05 -14.34
C HIS A 73 1.89 18.87 -13.85
N LYS A 74 3.22 18.94 -14.02
CA LYS A 74 4.13 17.88 -13.59
C LYS A 74 4.24 17.83 -12.07
N ALA A 75 4.28 18.98 -11.41
CA ALA A 75 4.31 19.12 -9.97
C ALA A 75 2.95 18.73 -9.37
N VAL A 76 1.82 19.15 -9.94
CA VAL A 76 0.49 18.67 -9.51
C VAL A 76 0.39 17.15 -9.57
N ARG A 77 0.78 16.54 -10.69
CA ARG A 77 0.83 15.07 -10.85
C ARG A 77 1.69 14.40 -9.78
N THR A 78 2.79 15.03 -9.40
CA THR A 78 3.71 14.53 -8.37
C THR A 78 3.01 14.43 -7.04
N TYR A 79 2.46 15.54 -6.56
CA TYR A 79 1.76 15.57 -5.28
C TYR A 79 0.51 14.69 -5.30
N ALA A 80 -0.20 14.61 -6.42
CA ALA A 80 -1.31 13.66 -6.59
C ALA A 80 -0.84 12.20 -6.45
N SER A 81 0.34 11.85 -6.97
CA SER A 81 0.91 10.50 -6.82
C SER A 81 1.30 10.20 -5.37
N VAL A 82 1.82 11.19 -4.64
CA VAL A 82 2.13 11.07 -3.20
C VAL A 82 0.85 10.91 -2.38
N LEU A 83 -0.16 11.75 -2.61
CA LEU A 83 -1.46 11.64 -1.95
C LEU A 83 -2.17 10.32 -2.27
N GLN A 84 -2.00 9.79 -3.48
CA GLN A 84 -2.54 8.48 -3.84
C GLN A 84 -1.82 7.35 -3.11
N GLN A 85 -0.50 7.45 -2.94
CA GLN A 85 0.25 6.50 -2.13
C GLN A 85 -0.17 6.57 -0.67
N ASP A 86 -0.30 7.78 -0.11
CA ASP A 86 -0.80 7.99 1.23
C ASP A 86 -2.19 7.36 1.42
N LEU A 87 -3.12 7.57 0.49
CA LEU A 87 -4.44 6.92 0.51
C LEU A 87 -4.33 5.40 0.63
N ALA A 88 -3.44 4.78 -0.15
CA ALA A 88 -3.26 3.33 -0.10
C ALA A 88 -2.72 2.84 1.25
N LEU A 89 -1.75 3.58 1.81
CA LEU A 89 -1.05 3.20 3.04
C LEU A 89 -1.80 3.58 4.32
N SER A 90 -2.62 4.63 4.30
CA SER A 90 -3.35 5.11 5.49
C SER A 90 -4.79 4.60 5.55
N VAL A 91 -5.34 4.11 4.43
CA VAL A 91 -6.69 3.55 4.38
C VAL A 91 -6.67 2.07 4.05
N LEU A 92 -6.10 1.66 2.91
CA LEU A 92 -6.22 0.25 2.47
C LEU A 92 -5.37 -0.69 3.32
N ALA A 93 -4.18 -0.27 3.75
CA ALA A 93 -3.32 -1.07 4.63
C ALA A 93 -3.99 -1.38 5.99
N PRO A 94 -4.49 -0.38 6.77
CA PRO A 94 -5.21 -0.69 8.00
C PRO A 94 -6.45 -1.57 7.79
N LEU A 95 -7.20 -1.37 6.72
CA LEU A 95 -8.36 -2.21 6.39
C LEU A 95 -7.96 -3.66 6.14
N THR A 96 -6.88 -3.87 5.37
CA THR A 96 -6.35 -5.21 5.07
C THR A 96 -5.79 -5.86 6.33
N LEU A 97 -5.03 -5.13 7.14
CA LEU A 97 -4.53 -5.62 8.42
C LEU A 97 -5.67 -6.04 9.36
N ARG A 98 -6.76 -5.26 9.40
CA ARG A 98 -7.98 -5.63 10.16
C ARG A 98 -8.62 -6.91 9.64
N LEU A 99 -8.68 -7.09 8.32
CA LEU A 99 -9.22 -8.33 7.73
C LEU A 99 -8.40 -9.54 8.19
N PHE A 100 -7.07 -9.45 8.10
CA PHE A 100 -6.18 -10.55 8.49
C PHE A 100 -6.18 -10.81 10.00
N ARG A 101 -6.52 -9.80 10.80
CA ARG A 101 -6.63 -9.93 12.25
C ARG A 101 -7.94 -10.54 12.69
N TYR A 102 -9.05 -10.01 12.19
CA TYR A 102 -10.39 -10.31 12.68
C TYR A 102 -11.20 -11.24 11.77
N GLY A 103 -10.72 -11.53 10.56
CA GLY A 103 -11.45 -12.29 9.54
C GLY A 103 -12.51 -11.48 8.81
N GLU A 104 -12.73 -10.23 9.20
CA GLU A 104 -13.68 -9.30 8.63
C GLU A 104 -13.14 -7.87 8.73
N ALA A 105 -13.49 -7.04 7.73
CA ALA A 105 -13.12 -5.63 7.70
C ALA A 105 -14.11 -4.87 6.82
N PRO A 106 -14.31 -3.56 7.06
CA PRO A 106 -15.08 -2.76 6.14
C PRO A 106 -14.34 -2.61 4.80
N VAL A 107 -15.08 -2.57 3.71
CA VAL A 107 -14.57 -2.16 2.39
C VAL A 107 -14.35 -0.64 2.41
N ALA A 108 -13.31 -0.16 1.73
CA ALA A 108 -13.05 1.26 1.59
C ALA A 108 -14.24 1.98 0.92
N ASN A 109 -14.93 2.84 1.66
CA ASN A 109 -16.02 3.67 1.14
C ASN A 109 -15.52 5.11 0.88
N PRO A 110 -15.49 5.59 -0.38
CA PRO A 110 -15.03 6.93 -0.72
C PRO A 110 -15.77 8.07 0.02
N ALA A 111 -17.05 7.89 0.36
CA ALA A 111 -17.82 8.88 1.10
C ALA A 111 -17.46 8.95 2.60
N ARG A 112 -16.68 7.99 3.09
CA ARG A 112 -16.21 7.87 4.49
C ARG A 112 -14.70 8.07 4.61
N ILE A 113 -14.01 8.30 3.51
CA ILE A 113 -12.58 8.57 3.47
C ILE A 113 -12.41 10.06 3.24
N PHE A 114 -11.62 10.73 4.07
CA PHE A 114 -11.49 12.17 4.07
C PHE A 114 -10.03 12.60 3.98
N LEU A 115 -9.80 13.70 3.27
CA LEU A 115 -8.52 14.40 3.23
C LEU A 115 -8.45 15.38 4.41
N ALA A 116 -7.36 15.32 5.18
CA ALA A 116 -7.04 16.30 6.21
C ALA A 116 -6.24 17.48 5.63
N PRO A 117 -6.31 18.68 6.25
CA PRO A 117 -5.38 19.76 5.94
C PRO A 117 -3.94 19.35 6.28
N ILE A 118 -2.96 20.06 5.72
CA ILE A 118 -1.58 19.96 6.21
C ILE A 118 -1.55 20.60 7.62
N GLU A 119 -1.05 19.86 8.60
CA GLU A 119 -0.75 20.39 9.93
C GLU A 119 0.62 21.11 9.89
N GLU A 120 0.75 22.28 10.53
CA GLU A 120 2.01 23.01 10.57
C GLU A 120 3.08 22.28 11.42
N ALA A 121 4.28 22.16 10.85
CA ALA A 121 5.58 21.79 11.42
C ALA A 121 5.67 20.54 12.33
N GLY A 122 6.17 19.44 11.75
CA GLY A 122 7.01 18.47 12.48
C GLY A 122 6.49 17.03 12.57
N GLN A 123 5.24 16.76 12.18
CA GLN A 123 4.72 15.40 12.09
C GLN A 123 4.25 15.11 10.67
N THR A 124 4.91 14.16 9.99
CA THR A 124 4.41 13.56 8.76
C THR A 124 3.22 12.65 9.09
N VAL A 125 2.06 13.25 9.39
CA VAL A 125 0.83 12.50 9.57
C VAL A 125 0.24 12.25 8.19
N SER A 126 -0.10 10.99 7.89
CA SER A 126 -0.88 10.63 6.68
C SER A 126 -2.05 11.59 6.50
N ARG A 127 -2.39 12.02 5.29
CA ARG A 127 -3.44 13.02 5.07
C ARG A 127 -4.81 12.40 4.87
N TRP A 128 -4.87 11.21 4.28
CA TRP A 128 -6.11 10.47 4.17
C TRP A 128 -6.42 9.73 5.47
N PHE A 129 -7.68 9.76 5.88
CA PHE A 129 -8.17 8.97 7.00
C PHE A 129 -9.58 8.45 6.72
N GLN A 130 -9.91 7.32 7.32
CA GLN A 130 -11.24 6.73 7.21
C GLN A 130 -12.03 6.97 8.49
N ALA A 131 -13.23 7.55 8.36
CA ALA A 131 -14.15 7.71 9.47
C ALA A 131 -14.75 6.35 9.91
N PRO A 132 -14.89 6.10 11.22
CA PRO A 132 -15.26 4.78 11.78
C PRO A 132 -16.72 4.37 11.51
N GLY A 133 -17.16 3.18 11.93
CA GLY A 133 -18.58 2.81 11.90
C GLY A 133 -19.11 2.35 10.54
N GLN A 134 -18.24 1.86 9.66
CA GLN A 134 -18.67 1.17 8.44
C GLN A 134 -19.04 -0.29 8.73
N PRO A 135 -20.01 -0.87 8.01
CA PRO A 135 -20.34 -2.28 8.13
C PRO A 135 -19.13 -3.18 7.83
N LEU A 136 -18.98 -4.25 8.59
CA LEU A 136 -17.94 -5.25 8.35
C LEU A 136 -18.36 -6.13 7.16
N ALA A 137 -17.40 -6.42 6.29
CA ALA A 137 -17.55 -7.33 5.17
C ALA A 137 -16.81 -8.63 5.44
N SER A 138 -17.37 -9.74 4.94
CA SER A 138 -16.67 -11.01 4.88
C SER A 138 -15.44 -10.91 3.97
N GLU A 139 -14.53 -11.86 4.07
CA GLU A 139 -13.31 -11.91 3.25
C GLU A 139 -13.57 -11.84 1.74
N GLN A 140 -14.56 -12.59 1.24
CA GLN A 140 -14.94 -12.57 -0.17
C GLN A 140 -15.53 -11.21 -0.59
N ALA A 141 -16.42 -10.65 0.23
CA ALA A 141 -17.02 -9.34 -0.01
C ALA A 141 -15.96 -8.22 0.06
N PHE A 142 -14.95 -8.38 0.92
CA PHE A 142 -13.82 -7.47 1.01
C PHE A 142 -12.99 -7.48 -0.28
N LEU A 143 -12.58 -8.66 -0.76
CA LEU A 143 -11.81 -8.80 -2.00
C LEU A 143 -12.54 -8.16 -3.20
N GLN A 144 -13.80 -8.52 -3.40
CA GLN A 144 -14.62 -8.01 -4.50
C GLN A 144 -14.86 -6.50 -4.37
N GLY A 145 -15.22 -6.04 -3.17
CA GLY A 145 -15.51 -4.63 -2.90
C GLY A 145 -14.27 -3.75 -3.07
N MET A 146 -13.13 -4.17 -2.53
CA MET A 146 -11.88 -3.42 -2.66
C MET A 146 -11.34 -3.41 -4.10
N ALA A 147 -11.47 -4.52 -4.83
CA ALA A 147 -11.15 -4.55 -6.25
C ALA A 147 -12.01 -3.54 -7.03
N ALA A 148 -13.33 -3.59 -6.87
CA ALA A 148 -14.26 -2.68 -7.54
C ALA A 148 -13.99 -1.21 -7.19
N GLN A 149 -13.70 -0.90 -5.92
CA GLN A 149 -13.39 0.45 -5.48
C GLN A 149 -12.09 0.96 -6.12
N THR A 150 -11.00 0.19 -6.02
CA THR A 150 -9.70 0.60 -6.57
C THR A 150 -9.71 0.68 -8.10
N GLU A 151 -10.54 -0.09 -8.79
CA GLU A 151 -10.81 0.08 -10.23
C GLU A 151 -11.63 1.33 -10.52
N ALA A 152 -12.66 1.62 -9.73
CA ALA A 152 -13.50 2.81 -9.90
C ALA A 152 -12.72 4.12 -9.70
N TRP A 153 -11.74 4.15 -8.79
CA TRP A 153 -10.93 5.35 -8.54
C TRP A 153 -9.88 5.57 -9.65
N TYR A 154 -9.44 4.51 -10.32
CA TYR A 154 -8.30 4.54 -11.23
C TYR A 154 -8.46 5.52 -12.41
N PRO A 155 -9.59 5.58 -13.14
CA PRO A 155 -9.76 6.54 -14.24
C PRO A 155 -9.55 7.99 -13.82
N VAL A 156 -10.04 8.39 -12.64
CA VAL A 156 -9.88 9.75 -12.12
C VAL A 156 -8.41 10.06 -11.85
N PHE A 157 -7.73 9.21 -11.06
CA PHE A 157 -6.32 9.40 -10.77
C PHE A 157 -5.45 9.38 -12.03
N ARG A 158 -5.76 8.49 -12.98
CA ARG A 158 -4.98 8.33 -14.20
C ARG A 158 -5.17 9.47 -15.20
N GLN A 159 -6.41 9.78 -15.51
CA GLN A 159 -6.77 10.65 -16.64
C GLN A 159 -6.86 12.11 -16.21
N GLN A 160 -7.40 12.39 -15.03
CA GLN A 160 -7.66 13.76 -14.58
C GLN A 160 -6.53 14.30 -13.69
N LEU A 161 -5.91 13.45 -12.86
CA LEU A 161 -4.79 13.84 -11.99
C LEU A 161 -3.41 13.44 -12.56
N GLY A 162 -3.40 12.76 -13.70
CA GLY A 162 -2.19 12.39 -14.44
C GLY A 162 -1.31 11.33 -13.77
N VAL A 163 -1.75 10.70 -12.68
CA VAL A 163 -0.99 9.66 -11.97
C VAL A 163 -0.68 8.50 -12.91
N SER A 164 0.58 8.07 -12.96
CA SER A 164 0.97 6.98 -13.84
C SER A 164 0.35 5.64 -13.39
N PRO A 165 0.08 4.69 -14.30
CA PRO A 165 -0.42 3.37 -13.93
C PRO A 165 0.48 2.68 -12.90
N GLY A 166 1.80 2.78 -13.09
CA GLY A 166 2.79 2.22 -12.18
C GLY A 166 2.73 2.84 -10.80
N ALA A 167 2.63 4.17 -10.69
CA ALA A 167 2.47 4.83 -9.38
C ALA A 167 1.18 4.39 -8.70
N TYR A 168 0.05 4.41 -9.42
CA TYR A 168 -1.26 4.07 -8.88
C TYR A 168 -1.33 2.63 -8.38
N TRP A 169 -1.16 1.66 -9.29
CA TRP A 169 -1.39 0.24 -9.00
C TRP A 169 -0.35 -0.33 -8.05
N SER A 170 0.88 0.16 -8.09
CA SER A 170 1.88 -0.29 -7.12
C SER A 170 1.60 0.23 -5.70
N SER A 171 1.05 1.44 -5.55
CA SER A 171 0.59 1.93 -4.24
C SER A 171 -0.58 1.09 -3.74
N ILE A 172 -1.56 0.78 -4.60
CA ILE A 172 -2.67 -0.11 -4.25
C ILE A 172 -2.15 -1.47 -3.78
N GLY A 173 -1.21 -2.07 -4.53
CA GLY A 173 -0.59 -3.34 -4.15
C GLY A 173 0.17 -3.29 -2.81
N LEU A 174 0.83 -2.16 -2.49
CA LEU A 174 1.44 -1.97 -1.16
C LEU A 174 0.40 -1.92 -0.05
N GLY A 175 -0.69 -1.16 -0.25
CA GLY A 175 -1.78 -1.08 0.72
C GLY A 175 -2.43 -2.44 0.98
N LEU A 176 -2.79 -3.14 -0.10
CA LEU A 176 -3.38 -4.48 -0.02
C LEU A 176 -2.38 -5.54 0.48
N GLY A 177 -1.08 -5.33 0.32
CA GLY A 177 -0.03 -6.24 0.77
C GLY A 177 0.46 -6.00 2.21
N ALA A 178 -0.14 -5.08 2.96
CA ALA A 178 0.35 -4.64 4.26
C ALA A 178 0.57 -5.76 5.31
N PRO A 179 -0.28 -6.80 5.43
CA PRO A 179 -0.02 -7.91 6.35
C PRO A 179 1.33 -8.59 6.09
N PHE A 180 1.71 -8.76 4.83
CA PHE A 180 2.98 -9.39 4.46
C PHE A 180 4.18 -8.48 4.74
N SER A 181 3.99 -7.16 4.61
CA SER A 181 5.00 -6.17 5.03
C SER A 181 5.22 -6.21 6.54
N ALA A 182 4.23 -6.58 7.36
CA ALA A 182 4.39 -6.65 8.82
C ALA A 182 5.37 -7.76 9.26
N VAL A 183 5.60 -8.76 8.41
CA VAL A 183 6.47 -9.91 8.70
C VAL A 183 7.64 -10.03 7.73
N TRP A 184 7.92 -8.96 6.99
CA TRP A 184 8.89 -8.90 5.90
C TRP A 184 10.28 -9.44 6.27
N ASN A 185 10.71 -9.33 7.52
CA ASN A 185 12.00 -9.79 8.01
C ASN A 185 11.91 -10.77 9.19
N LEU A 186 10.70 -11.28 9.45
CA LEU A 186 10.39 -12.15 10.60
C LEU A 186 10.04 -13.58 10.17
N ALA A 187 9.42 -13.76 9.01
CA ALA A 187 9.01 -15.06 8.50
C ALA A 187 9.87 -15.49 7.31
N ASP A 188 9.78 -16.77 6.93
CA ASP A 188 10.47 -17.31 5.75
C ASP A 188 10.11 -16.50 4.48
N PRO A 189 11.09 -15.88 3.80
CA PRO A 189 10.78 -14.97 2.71
C PRO A 189 10.10 -15.60 1.51
N ALA A 190 10.43 -16.84 1.15
CA ALA A 190 9.81 -17.51 0.01
C ALA A 190 8.31 -17.71 0.28
N SER A 191 7.98 -18.23 1.47
CA SER A 191 6.60 -18.45 1.90
C SER A 191 5.80 -17.15 1.99
N VAL A 192 6.40 -16.06 2.49
CA VAL A 192 5.77 -14.73 2.52
C VAL A 192 5.50 -14.23 1.10
N CYS A 193 6.50 -14.29 0.20
CA CYS A 193 6.35 -13.81 -1.17
C CYS A 193 5.27 -14.57 -1.93
N ASP A 194 5.26 -15.90 -1.81
CA ASP A 194 4.29 -16.76 -2.48
C ASP A 194 2.86 -16.47 -2.01
N LEU A 195 2.65 -16.31 -0.70
CA LEU A 195 1.32 -16.04 -0.17
C LEU A 195 0.86 -14.61 -0.50
N ALA A 196 1.76 -13.63 -0.46
CA ALA A 196 1.48 -12.25 -0.82
C ALA A 196 1.09 -12.11 -2.31
N GLN A 197 1.78 -12.84 -3.19
CA GLN A 197 1.48 -12.84 -4.62
C GLN A 197 0.11 -13.43 -4.90
N GLN A 198 -0.21 -14.59 -4.31
CA GLN A 198 -1.52 -15.21 -4.45
C GLN A 198 -2.65 -14.33 -3.89
N TRP A 199 -2.40 -13.63 -2.78
CA TRP A 199 -3.35 -12.68 -2.21
C TRP A 199 -3.67 -11.54 -3.19
N LEU A 200 -2.64 -10.91 -3.77
CA LEU A 200 -2.82 -9.84 -4.74
C LEU A 200 -3.52 -10.32 -6.02
N GLU A 201 -3.24 -11.54 -6.47
CA GLU A 201 -3.94 -12.17 -7.61
C GLU A 201 -5.44 -12.35 -7.35
N GLY A 202 -5.84 -12.55 -6.08
CA GLY A 202 -7.24 -12.69 -5.67
C GLY A 202 -8.13 -11.49 -6.00
N PHE A 203 -7.56 -10.29 -6.08
CA PHE A 203 -8.30 -9.07 -6.43
C PHE A 203 -8.62 -8.96 -7.92
N ARG A 204 -7.89 -9.69 -8.79
CA ARG A 204 -8.07 -9.70 -10.24
C ARG A 204 -8.01 -8.31 -10.91
N ASN A 205 -7.25 -7.40 -10.31
CA ASN A 205 -6.95 -6.07 -10.86
C ASN A 205 -5.44 -5.96 -11.18
N ASP A 206 -5.02 -4.82 -11.74
CA ASP A 206 -3.62 -4.64 -12.18
C ASP A 206 -2.59 -4.53 -11.03
N ALA A 207 -3.00 -4.48 -9.75
CA ALA A 207 -2.08 -4.34 -8.62
C ALA A 207 -1.01 -5.46 -8.58
N ASN A 208 -1.41 -6.70 -8.88
CA ASN A 208 -0.52 -7.87 -8.94
C ASN A 208 0.50 -7.81 -10.09
N ARG A 209 0.30 -6.95 -11.10
CA ARG A 209 1.26 -6.75 -12.19
C ARG A 209 2.32 -5.72 -11.84
N PHE A 210 1.99 -4.79 -10.96
CA PHE A 210 2.84 -3.64 -10.60
C PHE A 210 3.56 -3.80 -9.26
N VAL A 211 3.32 -4.87 -8.51
CA VAL A 211 4.10 -5.27 -7.33
C VAL A 211 4.52 -6.73 -7.48
N ASP A 212 5.82 -6.98 -7.41
CA ASP A 212 6.36 -8.33 -7.21
C ASP A 212 6.83 -8.45 -5.78
N TRP A 213 6.50 -9.54 -5.10
CA TRP A 213 7.15 -9.88 -3.84
C TRP A 213 8.38 -10.73 -4.13
N ILE A 214 9.53 -10.28 -3.64
CA ILE A 214 10.80 -10.98 -3.88
C ILE A 214 11.53 -11.29 -2.57
N PRO A 215 12.18 -12.47 -2.48
CA PRO A 215 13.15 -12.69 -1.44
C PRO A 215 14.39 -11.82 -1.71
N ALA A 216 14.93 -11.23 -0.65
CA ALA A 216 16.14 -10.42 -0.66
C ALA A 216 16.94 -10.65 0.63
N VAL A 217 18.23 -10.33 0.60
CA VAL A 217 19.09 -10.37 1.78
C VAL A 217 19.63 -8.97 2.05
N PHE A 218 19.37 -8.42 3.23
CA PHE A 218 19.89 -7.13 3.68
C PHE A 218 20.75 -7.32 4.92
N GLY A 219 22.03 -6.96 4.86
CA GLY A 219 22.93 -7.08 6.01
C GLY A 219 22.97 -8.50 6.61
N GLY A 220 22.87 -9.54 5.76
CA GLY A 220 22.79 -10.94 6.19
C GLY A 220 21.41 -11.42 6.64
N GLN A 221 20.42 -10.52 6.82
CA GLN A 221 19.05 -10.88 7.15
C GLN A 221 18.27 -11.22 5.87
N LYS A 222 17.63 -12.39 5.85
CA LYS A 222 16.71 -12.78 4.76
C LYS A 222 15.38 -12.06 4.96
N THR A 223 14.82 -11.55 3.87
CA THR A 223 13.65 -10.67 3.89
C THR A 223 12.76 -10.89 2.67
N ALA A 224 11.47 -10.68 2.79
CA ALA A 224 10.49 -10.61 1.71
C ALA A 224 10.09 -9.16 1.51
N ILE A 225 10.45 -8.58 0.36
CA ILE A 225 10.18 -7.17 0.09
C ILE A 225 9.23 -6.99 -1.10
N PRO A 226 8.27 -6.05 -1.01
CA PRO A 226 7.48 -5.65 -2.17
C PRO A 226 8.34 -4.78 -3.09
N GLN A 227 8.56 -5.26 -4.32
CA GLN A 227 9.21 -4.53 -5.40
C GLN A 227 8.16 -3.92 -6.33
N ARG A 228 8.12 -2.59 -6.40
CA ARG A 228 7.21 -1.87 -7.28
C ARG A 228 7.78 -1.77 -8.69
N LYS A 229 6.96 -2.05 -9.71
CA LYS A 229 7.30 -1.82 -11.13
C LYS A 229 6.78 -0.46 -11.59
N GLY A 230 7.58 0.25 -12.38
CA GLY A 230 7.15 1.49 -13.04
C GLY A 230 6.86 2.68 -12.10
N CYS A 231 7.15 2.58 -10.80
CA CYS A 231 6.99 3.66 -9.84
C CYS A 231 8.33 4.36 -9.57
N CYS A 232 8.81 5.12 -10.52
CA CYS A 232 10.01 5.93 -10.35
C CYS A 232 9.66 7.24 -9.61
N LEU A 233 9.23 7.16 -8.34
CA LEU A 233 9.14 8.35 -7.48
C LEU A 233 10.53 8.94 -7.13
N LYS A 234 11.62 8.29 -7.59
CA LYS A 234 13.02 8.77 -7.50
C LYS A 234 13.18 10.24 -7.90
N TYR A 235 12.35 10.76 -8.81
CA TYR A 235 12.46 12.14 -9.27
C TYR A 235 11.81 13.17 -8.34
N LEU A 236 11.14 12.74 -7.26
CA LEU A 236 10.16 13.56 -6.54
C LEU A 236 10.32 13.53 -5.01
N LEU A 237 11.34 12.84 -4.48
CA LEU A 237 11.68 12.96 -3.06
C LEU A 237 12.55 14.20 -2.86
N PRO A 238 12.25 15.08 -1.86
CA PRO A 238 13.18 16.11 -1.44
C PRO A 238 14.56 15.50 -1.20
N GLU A 239 15.62 16.17 -1.67
CA GLU A 239 17.01 15.71 -1.62
C GLU A 239 17.38 14.48 -2.50
N GLY A 240 16.49 14.01 -3.37
CA GLY A 240 16.82 12.94 -4.31
C GLY A 240 16.91 11.55 -3.67
N GLY A 241 16.24 11.35 -2.53
CA GLY A 241 16.21 10.10 -1.79
C GLY A 241 15.57 8.92 -2.54
N TYR A 242 15.68 7.73 -1.93
CA TYR A 242 15.17 6.47 -2.47
C TYR A 242 13.98 5.95 -1.64
N CYS A 243 12.88 5.56 -2.28
CA CYS A 243 11.67 5.10 -1.58
C CYS A 243 11.71 3.62 -1.12
N GLY A 244 12.88 2.96 -1.13
CA GLY A 244 13.07 1.56 -0.74
C GLY A 244 12.55 0.49 -1.72
N THR A 245 11.51 0.82 -2.49
CA THR A 245 10.70 -0.14 -3.28
C THR A 245 10.81 0.03 -4.80
N CYS A 246 11.66 0.94 -5.28
CA CYS A 246 11.76 1.35 -6.68
C CYS A 246 12.38 0.26 -7.60
N GLY A 247 11.85 0.13 -8.82
CA GLY A 247 12.33 -0.82 -9.84
C GLY A 247 13.45 -0.33 -10.77
N VAL A 248 13.81 0.97 -10.73
CA VAL A 248 14.79 1.59 -11.67
C VAL A 248 16.15 0.92 -11.65
N TYR A 249 16.55 0.38 -10.50
CA TYR A 249 17.84 -0.28 -10.32
C TYR A 249 17.72 -1.79 -10.12
N ARG A 250 16.64 -2.41 -10.62
CA ARG A 250 16.38 -3.85 -10.40
C ARG A 250 17.58 -4.73 -10.72
N LYS A 251 18.22 -4.57 -11.88
CA LYS A 251 19.33 -5.44 -12.30
C LYS A 251 20.58 -5.22 -11.46
N GLU A 252 20.95 -3.97 -11.23
CA GLU A 252 22.15 -3.60 -10.44
C GLU A 252 21.99 -3.92 -8.96
N ARG A 253 20.80 -3.67 -8.39
CA ARG A 253 20.45 -4.03 -7.01
C ARG A 253 20.43 -5.55 -6.82
N MET A 254 19.74 -6.31 -7.68
CA MET A 254 19.76 -7.78 -7.58
C MET A 254 21.18 -8.34 -7.76
N ALA A 255 22.00 -7.74 -8.63
CA ALA A 255 23.40 -8.12 -8.79
C ALA A 255 24.27 -7.78 -7.56
N ALA A 256 23.99 -6.66 -6.87
CA ALA A 256 24.70 -6.25 -5.67
C ALA A 256 24.25 -7.04 -4.42
N LEU A 257 22.96 -7.32 -4.27
CA LEU A 257 22.39 -8.08 -3.15
C LEU A 257 22.77 -9.57 -3.18
N ASN A 258 23.09 -10.11 -4.36
CA ASN A 258 23.58 -11.48 -4.52
C ASN A 258 25.11 -11.61 -4.29
N ARG A 259 25.82 -10.53 -3.92
CA ARG A 259 27.25 -10.57 -3.59
C ARG A 259 27.44 -10.75 -2.08
N PRO A 260 28.25 -11.73 -1.63
CA PRO A 260 28.45 -12.01 -0.21
C PRO A 260 29.10 -10.88 0.62
N ASP A 261 29.77 -9.91 -0.01
CA ASP A 261 30.75 -9.04 0.67
C ASP A 261 30.37 -7.55 0.80
N HIS A 262 29.11 -7.15 0.59
CA HIS A 262 28.71 -5.74 0.73
C HIS A 262 27.63 -5.50 1.80
N CYS A 263 28.13 -5.25 3.01
CA CYS A 263 27.39 -4.57 4.08
C CYS A 263 27.28 -3.07 3.74
N GLN A 264 26.27 -2.69 2.96
CA GLN A 264 25.74 -1.33 3.04
C GLN A 264 24.30 -1.39 3.52
N ALA A 265 23.96 -0.49 4.45
CA ALA A 265 22.59 -0.32 4.92
C ALA A 265 21.66 0.03 3.72
N PRO A 266 20.37 -0.37 3.75
CA PRO A 266 19.44 -0.20 2.62
C PRO A 266 19.31 1.26 2.14
N ASP A 267 19.49 2.20 3.07
CA ASP A 267 19.40 3.65 2.91
C ASP A 267 20.71 4.28 2.38
N GLN A 268 21.78 3.49 2.26
CA GLN A 268 23.10 3.93 1.82
C GLN A 268 23.51 3.37 0.46
N TRP A 269 22.76 2.43 -0.12
CA TRP A 269 23.07 1.93 -1.45
C TRP A 269 22.85 3.03 -2.49
N GLN A 270 23.95 3.49 -3.09
CA GLN A 270 23.94 4.40 -4.23
C GLN A 270 24.36 3.65 -5.49
N PRO A 271 23.65 3.82 -6.62
CA PRO A 271 24.08 3.30 -7.90
C PRO A 271 25.41 3.96 -8.32
N ALA A 272 26.33 3.19 -8.91
CA ALA A 272 27.50 3.76 -9.56
C ALA A 272 27.05 4.71 -10.68
N ARG A 273 27.65 5.90 -10.74
CA ARG A 273 27.35 6.91 -11.77
C ARG A 273 27.78 6.45 -13.16
#